data_AF-A0A8J5R459-F1
#
_entry.id   AF-A0A8J5R459-F1
#
_cell.length_a   1.000
_cell.length_b   1.000
_cell.length_c   1.000
_cell.angle_alpha   90.00
_cell.angle_beta   90.00
_cell.angle_gamma   90.00
#
_symmetry.space_group_name_H-M   'P 1'
#
loop_
_entity.id
_entity.type
_entity.pdbx_description
1 polymer ?
#
loop_
_entity_poly.entity_id
_entity_poly.type
_entity_poly.pdbx_seq_one_letter_code
_entity_poly.pdbx_strand_id
1 'polypeptide(L)'
;MSRQRLGEIFGKHIDCRQKFQGGSFFDHEGLPYCETHYHAKRGSLCAGCHKPITGRCITAMFRKFHPEHFVCAFCLKQLNKGTFKEQNDKPYCHGCFEKLFG
;
A
#
# COMPACT_ATOMS: atom_id res chain seq x y z
N MET A 1 34.07 -12.98 -6.27
CA MET A 1 34.47 -11.63 -6.70
C MET A 1 33.28 -10.70 -6.51
N SER A 2 33.27 -10.03 -5.37
CA SER A 2 32.27 -9.09 -4.89
C SER A 2 32.16 -7.92 -5.87
N ARG A 3 31.01 -7.78 -6.53
CA ARG A 3 30.70 -6.59 -7.32
C ARG A 3 30.30 -5.47 -6.36
N GLN A 4 31.30 -4.87 -5.71
CA GLN A 4 31.21 -3.49 -5.21
C GLN A 4 31.00 -2.58 -6.43
N ARG A 5 29.74 -2.30 -6.78
CA ARG A 5 29.40 -1.21 -7.71
C ARG A 5 28.87 -0.04 -6.89
N LEU A 6 29.76 0.92 -6.61
CA LEU A 6 29.46 2.36 -6.41
C LEU A 6 28.33 2.70 -5.43
N GLY A 7 28.26 2.04 -4.27
CA GLY A 7 27.38 2.41 -3.15
C GLY A 7 28.09 3.05 -1.96
N GLU A 8 29.42 3.12 -2.01
CA GLU A 8 30.29 3.64 -0.95
C GLU A 8 30.69 5.04 -1.42
N ILE A 9 29.98 6.12 -1.08
CA ILE A 9 30.20 6.88 0.16
C ILE A 9 28.89 7.62 0.60
N PHE A 10 27.82 7.62 -0.21
CA PHE A 10 26.56 8.32 0.12
C PHE A 10 25.28 7.61 -0.38
N GLY A 11 25.22 6.29 -0.30
CA GLY A 11 24.03 5.52 -0.68
C GLY A 11 22.75 6.06 -0.03
N LYS A 12 21.86 6.62 -0.85
CA LYS A 12 20.57 7.19 -0.46
C LYS A 12 19.47 6.45 -1.19
N HIS A 13 18.32 6.29 -0.54
CA HIS A 13 17.12 5.80 -1.21
C HIS A 13 16.71 6.76 -2.33
N ILE A 14 16.28 6.22 -3.48
CA ILE A 14 15.94 7.02 -4.66
C ILE A 14 14.83 8.05 -4.38
N ASP A 15 13.73 7.61 -3.77
CA ASP A 15 12.56 8.47 -3.58
C ASP A 15 12.71 9.40 -2.35
N CYS A 16 13.01 8.87 -1.15
CA CYS A 16 13.09 9.71 0.05
C CYS A 16 14.44 10.41 0.26
N ARG A 17 15.48 10.07 -0.52
CA ARG A 17 16.85 10.62 -0.41
C ARG A 17 17.51 10.46 0.97
N GLN A 18 16.90 9.68 1.86
CA GLN A 18 17.48 9.34 3.16
C GLN A 18 18.66 8.40 2.95
N LYS A 19 19.68 8.53 3.81
CA LYS A 19 20.82 7.59 3.84
C LYS A 19 20.32 6.20 4.19
N PHE A 20 21.00 5.16 3.71
CA PHE A 20 20.72 3.80 4.14
C PHE A 20 20.98 3.65 5.64
N GLN A 21 19.93 3.42 6.42
CA GLN A 21 20.06 3.17 7.84
C GLN A 21 20.70 1.78 8.03
N GLY A 22 21.90 1.75 8.62
CA GLY A 22 22.66 0.50 8.77
C GLY A 22 23.05 -0.17 7.45
N GLY A 23 23.05 0.56 6.33
CA GLY A 23 23.34 0.00 5.00
C GLY A 23 22.19 -0.77 4.35
N SER A 24 21.00 -0.80 4.96
CA SER A 24 19.85 -1.53 4.45
C SER A 24 19.06 -0.74 3.40
N PHE A 25 18.63 -1.42 2.35
CA PHE A 25 17.71 -0.95 1.31
C PHE A 25 16.97 -2.13 0.67
N PHE A 26 15.92 -1.83 -0.08
CA PHE A 26 15.18 -2.79 -0.92
C PHE A 26 15.43 -2.48 -2.39
N ASP A 27 15.87 -3.47 -3.17
CA ASP A 27 16.10 -3.33 -4.61
C ASP A 27 14.80 -3.48 -5.39
N HIS A 28 14.56 -2.54 -6.32
CA HIS A 28 13.55 -2.70 -7.37
C HIS A 28 14.09 -2.17 -8.69
N GLU A 29 14.20 -3.05 -9.68
CA GLU A 29 14.74 -2.71 -11.02
C GLU A 29 16.18 -2.14 -10.95
N GLY A 30 17.00 -2.64 -10.02
CA GLY A 30 18.37 -2.17 -9.83
C GLY A 30 18.49 -0.84 -9.09
N LEU A 31 17.39 -0.31 -8.56
CA LEU A 31 17.33 0.95 -7.83
C LEU A 31 17.04 0.72 -6.33
N PRO A 32 17.78 1.39 -5.42
CA PRO A 32 17.62 1.22 -3.99
C PRO A 32 16.51 2.09 -3.40
N TYR A 33 15.55 1.49 -2.71
CA TYR A 33 14.44 2.15 -2.04
C TYR A 33 14.40 1.82 -0.55
N CYS A 34 13.77 2.67 0.26
CA CYS A 34 13.36 2.24 1.59
C CYS A 34 12.15 1.30 1.46
N GLU A 35 11.83 0.57 2.53
CA GLU A 35 10.69 -0.36 2.56
C GLU A 35 9.39 0.29 2.05
N THR A 36 9.02 1.46 2.57
CA THR A 36 7.78 2.15 2.18
C THR A 36 7.73 2.47 0.69
N HIS A 37 8.81 3.03 0.13
CA HIS A 37 8.85 3.42 -1.29
C HIS A 37 8.95 2.21 -2.21
N TYR A 38 9.65 1.16 -1.78
CA TYR A 38 9.64 -0.14 -2.47
C TYR A 38 8.21 -0.68 -2.60
N HIS A 39 7.46 -0.71 -1.50
CA HIS A 39 6.08 -1.18 -1.51
C HIS A 39 5.13 -0.26 -2.28
N ALA A 40 5.38 1.05 -2.29
CA ALA A 40 4.65 2.03 -3.10
C ALA A 40 4.81 1.73 -4.60
N LYS A 41 6.06 1.61 -5.07
CA LYS A 41 6.39 1.29 -6.47
C LYS A 41 5.76 -0.02 -6.94
N ARG A 42 5.72 -1.02 -6.05
CA ARG A 42 5.11 -2.34 -6.33
C ARG A 42 3.58 -2.39 -6.23
N GLY A 43 2.92 -1.29 -5.88
CA GLY A 43 1.47 -1.26 -5.66
C GLY A 43 1.01 -2.21 -4.55
N SER A 44 1.78 -2.30 -3.47
CA SER A 44 1.53 -3.21 -2.34
C SER A 44 1.30 -2.50 -0.99
N LEU A 45 1.04 -1.19 -1.04
CA LEU A 45 0.57 -0.44 0.12
C LEU A 45 -0.94 -0.59 0.30
N CYS A 46 -1.38 -0.64 1.55
CA CYS A 46 -2.79 -0.55 1.92
C CYS A 46 -3.32 0.87 1.68
N ALA A 47 -4.38 1.03 0.89
CA ALA A 47 -5.01 2.32 0.67
C ALA A 47 -5.74 2.90 1.90
N GLY A 48 -6.00 2.08 2.93
CA GLY A 48 -6.59 2.55 4.19
C GLY A 48 -5.58 3.11 5.20
N CYS A 49 -4.40 2.49 5.32
CA CYS A 49 -3.41 2.87 6.34
C CYS A 49 -2.03 3.26 5.80
N HIS A 50 -1.82 3.18 4.48
CA HIS A 50 -0.57 3.50 3.78
C HIS A 50 0.66 2.68 4.22
N LYS A 51 0.44 1.57 4.94
CA LYS A 51 1.50 0.63 5.33
C LYS A 51 1.62 -0.52 4.31
N PRO A 52 2.82 -1.10 4.15
CA PRO A 52 3.03 -2.33 3.37
C PRO A 52 2.10 -3.46 3.78
N ILE A 53 1.58 -4.22 2.79
CA ILE A 53 0.84 -5.45 3.04
C ILE A 53 1.80 -6.63 2.85
N THR A 54 2.12 -7.33 3.94
CA THR A 54 3.05 -8.47 3.97
C THR A 54 2.35 -9.84 3.89
N GLY A 55 1.00 -9.86 3.84
CA GLY A 55 0.20 -11.08 3.86
C GLY A 55 -1.07 -10.99 3.00
N ARG A 56 -2.18 -11.51 3.53
CA ARG A 56 -3.48 -11.47 2.85
C ARG A 56 -3.89 -10.01 2.60
N CYS A 57 -4.41 -9.76 1.40
CA CYS A 57 -4.95 -8.45 1.02
C CYS A 57 -6.32 -8.60 0.35
N ILE A 58 -7.11 -7.53 0.43
CA ILE A 58 -8.31 -7.35 -0.38
C ILE A 58 -7.93 -6.44 -1.55
N THR A 59 -8.26 -6.87 -2.77
CA THR A 59 -8.14 -6.03 -3.96
C THR A 59 -9.54 -5.58 -4.38
N ALA A 60 -9.78 -4.28 -4.35
CA ALA A 60 -11.07 -3.64 -4.65
C ALA A 60 -10.83 -2.19 -5.11
N MET A 61 -11.68 -1.64 -5.98
CA MET A 61 -11.60 -0.25 -6.43
C MET A 61 -10.19 0.11 -6.95
N PHE A 62 -9.59 -0.81 -7.74
CA PHE A 62 -8.21 -0.74 -8.25
C PHE A 62 -7.11 -0.52 -7.18
N ARG A 63 -7.42 -0.79 -5.92
CA ARG A 63 -6.56 -0.57 -4.75
C ARG A 63 -6.41 -1.86 -3.94
N LYS A 64 -5.37 -1.89 -3.10
CA LYS A 64 -5.16 -2.98 -2.14
C LYS A 64 -5.42 -2.49 -0.73
N PHE A 65 -5.97 -3.37 0.11
CA PHE A 65 -6.29 -3.09 1.49
C PHE A 65 -5.86 -4.27 2.37
N HIS A 66 -5.45 -4.00 3.60
CA HIS A 66 -5.55 -5.00 4.65
C HIS A 66 -7.03 -5.34 4.87
N PRO A 67 -7.38 -6.60 5.21
CA PRO A 67 -8.76 -6.99 5.47
C PRO A 67 -9.47 -6.08 6.49
N GLU A 68 -8.79 -5.73 7.58
CA GLU A 68 -9.32 -4.86 8.64
C GLU A 68 -9.54 -3.40 8.21
N HIS A 69 -8.86 -2.96 7.14
CA HIS A 69 -8.90 -1.58 6.65
C HIS A 69 -9.85 -1.42 5.44
N PHE A 70 -10.46 -2.49 4.97
CA PHE A 70 -11.51 -2.43 3.95
C PHE A 70 -12.88 -2.37 4.63
N VAL A 71 -13.29 -1.17 5.02
CA VAL A 71 -14.49 -0.92 5.83
C VAL A 71 -15.47 0.01 5.12
N CYS A 72 -16.76 -0.08 5.46
CA CYS A 72 -17.78 0.85 4.99
C CYS A 72 -17.41 2.29 5.39
N ALA A 73 -17.40 3.20 4.43
CA ALA A 73 -17.04 4.60 4.65
C ALA A 73 -18.04 5.35 5.55
N PHE A 74 -19.23 4.78 5.81
CA PHE A 74 -20.23 5.36 6.71
C PHE A 74 -20.24 4.70 8.08
N CYS A 75 -20.42 3.37 8.14
CA CYS A 75 -20.60 2.67 9.42
C CYS A 75 -19.36 1.94 9.93
N LEU A 76 -18.23 2.02 9.21
CA LEU A 76 -16.94 1.39 9.55
C LEU A 76 -16.98 -0.14 9.70
N LYS A 77 -18.09 -0.80 9.34
CA LYS A 77 -18.16 -2.27 9.30
C LYS A 77 -17.20 -2.81 8.24
N GLN A 78 -16.44 -3.85 8.60
CA GLN A 78 -15.59 -4.58 7.65
C GLN A 78 -16.40 -5.13 6.48
N LEU A 79 -15.84 -4.99 5.29
CA LEU A 79 -16.41 -5.41 4.02
C LEU A 79 -15.60 -6.57 3.47
N ASN A 80 -16.25 -7.41 2.66
CA ASN A 80 -15.59 -8.46 1.92
C ASN A 80 -15.67 -8.17 0.42
N LYS A 81 -14.82 -8.84 -0.37
CA LYS A 81 -14.89 -8.75 -1.83
C LYS A 81 -16.29 -9.19 -2.29
N GLY A 82 -16.94 -8.36 -3.11
CA GLY A 82 -18.26 -8.64 -3.68
C GLY A 82 -19.45 -8.28 -2.79
N THR A 83 -19.25 -7.81 -1.55
CA THR A 83 -20.36 -7.48 -0.61
C THR A 83 -20.54 -5.96 -0.42
N PHE A 84 -19.98 -5.14 -1.30
CA PHE A 84 -19.96 -3.69 -1.16
C PHE A 84 -20.42 -2.99 -2.44
N LYS A 85 -20.84 -1.73 -2.30
CA LYS A 85 -21.08 -0.78 -3.39
C LYS A 85 -20.06 0.33 -3.30
N GLU A 86 -19.61 0.82 -4.45
CA GLU A 86 -18.65 1.92 -4.56
C GLU A 86 -19.40 3.20 -4.88
N GLN A 87 -19.06 4.30 -4.20
CA GLN A 87 -19.50 5.65 -4.54
C GLN A 87 -18.37 6.63 -4.27
N ASN A 88 -17.98 7.45 -5.26
CA ASN A 88 -16.91 8.44 -5.15
C ASN A 88 -15.60 7.84 -4.55
N ASP A 89 -15.13 6.73 -5.12
CA ASP A 89 -13.94 5.98 -4.68
C ASP A 89 -13.98 5.48 -3.21
N LYS A 90 -15.18 5.42 -2.61
CA LYS A 90 -15.40 4.95 -1.24
C LYS A 90 -16.30 3.72 -1.23
N PRO A 91 -15.97 2.69 -0.42
CA PRO A 91 -16.77 1.49 -0.32
C PRO A 91 -17.87 1.66 0.74
N TYR A 92 -19.07 1.20 0.45
CA TYR A 92 -20.23 1.22 1.33
C TYR A 92 -20.83 -0.18 1.44
N CYS A 93 -21.31 -0.57 2.62
CA CYS A 93 -22.17 -1.74 2.71
C CYS A 93 -23.52 -1.44 2.03
N HIS A 94 -24.21 -2.48 1.57
CA HIS A 94 -25.47 -2.32 0.82
C HIS A 94 -26.49 -1.44 1.56
N GLY A 95 -26.72 -1.71 2.84
CA GLY A 95 -27.70 -0.93 3.63
C GLY A 95 -27.29 0.53 3.90
N CYS A 96 -26.00 0.86 3.92
CA CYS A 96 -25.57 2.26 3.99
C CYS A 96 -25.67 2.94 2.62
N PHE A 97 -25.38 2.22 1.55
CA PHE A 97 -25.49 2.74 0.20
C PHE A 97 -26.93 3.12 -0.13
N GLU A 98 -27.91 2.23 0.12
CA GLU A 98 -29.32 2.51 -0.13
C GLU A 98 -29.84 3.69 0.70
N LYS A 99 -29.44 3.80 1.97
CA LYS A 99 -29.85 4.92 2.83
C LYS A 99 -29.31 6.28 2.41
N LEU A 100 -28.14 6.31 1.75
CA LEU A 100 -27.43 7.55 1.40
C LEU A 100 -27.62 7.95 -0.07
N PHE A 101 -27.84 6.99 -0.96
CA PHE A 101 -27.82 7.18 -2.41
C PHE A 101 -28.95 6.46 -3.17
N GLY A 102 -29.82 5.72 -2.46
CA GLY A 102 -30.97 5.03 -3.03
C GLY A 102 -32.22 5.91 -3.14
#